data_AF-A0A737T2N2-F1
#
_entry.id   AF-A0A737T2N2-F1
#
_cell.length_a   1.000
_cell.length_b   1.000
_cell.length_c   1.000
_cell.angle_alpha   90.00
_cell.angle_beta   90.00
_cell.angle_gamma   90.00
#
_symmetry.space_group_name_H-M   'P 1'
#
loop_
_entity.id
_entity.type
_entity.pdbx_description
1 polymer ?
#
loop_
_entity_poly.entity_id
_entity_poly.type
_entity_poly.pdbx_seq_one_letter_code
_entity_poly.pdbx_strand_id
1 'polypeptide(L)'
;MTWDGDRLTITETATQRVQTIYTPGSFTPLIRVETQTAELAKAVRRTLAEKFQQKANVTFPPELVAMVDSLEAELQRRELSEANRTWLAQ
;
A
#
# COMPACT_ATOMS: atom_id res chain seq x y z
N MET A 1 13.46 -7.95 26.06
CA MET A 1 12.10 -8.29 25.60
C MET A 1 12.28 -9.09 24.33
N THR A 2 12.30 -10.41 24.42
CA THR A 2 12.54 -11.27 23.25
C THR A 2 11.17 -11.61 22.66
N TRP A 3 10.98 -11.30 21.38
CA TRP A 3 9.75 -11.60 20.65
C TRP A 3 9.58 -13.12 20.50
N ASP A 4 8.42 -13.66 20.89
CA ASP A 4 8.09 -15.11 20.87
C ASP A 4 7.49 -15.58 19.53
N GLY A 5 7.22 -14.65 18.59
CA GLY A 5 6.58 -14.96 17.31
C GLY A 5 7.57 -15.24 16.16
N ASP A 6 7.05 -15.85 15.09
CA ASP A 6 7.77 -16.00 13.83
C ASP A 6 8.37 -14.67 13.34
N ARG A 7 9.58 -14.74 12.77
CA ARG A 7 10.31 -13.60 12.23
C ARG A 7 10.08 -13.49 10.72
N LEU A 8 9.44 -12.40 10.32
CA LEU A 8 9.39 -11.97 8.92
C LEU A 8 10.64 -11.16 8.55
N THR A 9 11.32 -11.58 7.48
CA THR A 9 12.38 -10.79 6.81
C THR A 9 11.91 -10.40 5.42
N ILE A 10 12.09 -9.13 5.06
CA ILE A 10 11.71 -8.57 3.77
C ILE A 10 12.97 -8.04 3.09
N THR A 11 13.30 -8.60 1.92
CA THR A 11 14.40 -8.12 1.07
C THR A 11 13.81 -7.59 -0.22
N GLU A 12 14.10 -6.34 -0.56
CA GLU A 12 13.60 -5.67 -1.76
C GLU A 12 14.77 -5.27 -2.66
N THR A 13 14.68 -5.65 -3.93
CA THR A 13 15.54 -5.18 -5.02
C THR A 13 14.72 -4.34 -5.99
N ALA A 14 15.37 -3.70 -6.96
CA ALA A 14 14.67 -2.91 -7.98
C ALA A 14 13.61 -3.73 -8.76
N THR A 15 13.80 -5.04 -8.88
CA THR A 15 12.98 -5.91 -9.74
C THR A 15 12.23 -7.00 -8.98
N GLN A 16 12.55 -7.27 -7.71
CA GLN A 16 11.95 -8.35 -6.94
C GLN A 16 11.87 -8.03 -5.44
N ARG A 17 10.77 -8.46 -4.81
CA ARG A 17 10.59 -8.51 -3.36
C ARG A 17 10.56 -9.96 -2.89
N VAL A 18 11.33 -10.27 -1.86
CA VAL A 18 11.38 -11.60 -1.23
C VAL A 18 10.98 -11.46 0.22
N GLN A 19 9.97 -12.21 0.64
CA GLN A 19 9.47 -12.27 2.01
C GLN A 19 9.73 -13.66 2.56
N THR A 20 10.47 -13.74 3.67
CA THR A 20 10.84 -15.02 4.28
C THR A 20 10.44 -15.06 5.75
N ILE A 21 9.72 -16.11 6.14
CA ILE A 21 9.19 -16.39 7.47
C ILE A 21 10.11 -17.42 8.13
N TYR A 22 10.54 -17.17 9.36
CA TYR A 22 11.46 -18.00 10.14
C TYR A 22 10.91 -18.28 11.53
N THR A 23 11.02 -19.53 11.99
CA THR A 23 10.71 -19.85 13.39
C THR A 23 11.65 -19.10 14.35
N PRO A 24 11.17 -18.76 15.56
CA PRO A 24 12.00 -18.17 16.59
C PRO A 24 13.26 -19.02 16.86
N GLY A 25 14.45 -18.41 16.78
CA GLY A 25 15.71 -19.10 17.07
C GLY A 25 16.27 -19.99 15.96
N SER A 26 15.62 -20.07 14.79
CA SER A 26 16.11 -20.82 13.63
C SER A 26 16.43 -19.91 12.44
N PHE A 27 17.41 -20.34 11.64
CA PHE A 27 17.73 -19.71 10.35
C PHE A 27 17.21 -20.52 9.15
N THR A 28 16.50 -21.62 9.40
CA THR A 28 15.83 -22.40 8.36
C THR A 28 14.51 -21.71 7.98
N PRO A 29 14.32 -21.31 6.72
CA PRO A 29 13.11 -20.62 6.30
C PRO A 29 11.93 -21.60 6.25
N LEU A 30 10.78 -21.19 6.78
CA LEU A 30 9.53 -21.93 6.67
C LEU A 30 8.81 -21.64 5.36
N ILE A 31 8.69 -20.36 5.03
CA ILE A 31 7.97 -19.89 3.84
C ILE A 31 8.82 -18.81 3.19
N ARG A 32 8.98 -18.91 1.87
CA ARG A 32 9.63 -17.91 1.04
C ARG A 32 8.69 -17.52 -0.10
N VAL A 33 8.28 -16.26 -0.12
CA VAL A 33 7.44 -15.69 -1.17
C VAL A 33 8.29 -14.74 -2.00
N GLU A 34 8.40 -15.01 -3.28
CA GLU A 34 9.08 -14.15 -4.25
C GLU A 34 8.03 -13.47 -5.13
N THR A 35 8.09 -12.15 -5.23
CA THR A 35 7.17 -11.36 -6.04
C THR A 35 7.98 -10.42 -6.89
N GLN A 36 7.83 -10.47 -8.21
CA GLN A 36 8.44 -9.50 -9.09
C GLN A 36 7.85 -8.11 -8.80
N THR A 37 8.68 -7.08 -8.71
CA THR A 37 8.24 -5.69 -8.49
C THR A 37 7.32 -5.22 -9.62
N ALA A 38 7.52 -5.71 -10.85
CA ALA A 38 6.59 -5.47 -11.96
C ALA A 38 5.21 -6.10 -11.73
N GLU A 39 5.14 -7.29 -11.14
CA GLU A 39 3.87 -7.95 -10.77
C GLU A 39 3.23 -7.27 -9.53
N LEU A 40 4.04 -6.76 -8.61
CA LEU A 40 3.58 -5.89 -7.51
C LEU A 40 3.04 -4.55 -8.02
N ALA A 41 3.62 -4.01 -9.09
CA ALA A 41 3.16 -2.80 -9.77
C ALA A 41 1.91 -3.06 -10.63
N LYS A 42 1.75 -4.28 -11.15
CA LYS A 42 0.53 -4.74 -11.85
C LYS A 42 -0.60 -5.14 -10.90
N ALA A 43 -0.29 -5.43 -9.64
CA ALA A 43 -1.32 -5.59 -8.63
C ALA A 43 -2.06 -4.25 -8.55
N VAL A 44 -3.29 -4.22 -9.08
CA VAL A 44 -4.18 -3.07 -9.05
C VAL A 44 -4.32 -2.65 -7.59
N ARG A 45 -3.51 -1.68 -7.18
CA ARG A 45 -3.60 -1.09 -5.84
C ARG A 45 -4.92 -0.37 -5.82
N ARG A 46 -5.79 -0.75 -4.87
CA ARG A 46 -7.05 -0.02 -4.63
C ARG A 46 -6.75 1.48 -4.52
N THR A 47 -7.46 2.28 -5.30
CA THR A 47 -7.35 3.74 -5.28
C THR A 47 -7.70 4.28 -3.90
N LEU A 48 -7.32 5.51 -3.62
CA LEU A 48 -7.69 6.18 -2.38
C LEU A 48 -9.22 6.25 -2.22
N ALA A 49 -9.95 6.46 -3.32
CA ALA A 49 -11.42 6.44 -3.33
C ALA A 49 -11.98 5.07 -2.95
N GLU A 50 -11.44 3.99 -3.52
CA GLU A 50 -11.84 2.62 -3.16
C GLU A 50 -11.56 2.31 -1.68
N LYS A 51 -10.42 2.75 -1.14
CA LYS A 51 -10.07 2.57 0.27
C LYS A 51 -11.03 3.33 1.19
N PHE A 52 -11.38 4.57 0.85
CA PHE A 52 -12.31 5.36 1.65
C PHE A 52 -13.73 4.80 1.63
N GLN A 53 -14.23 4.41 0.46
CA GLN A 53 -15.52 3.74 0.31
C GLN A 53 -15.60 2.45 1.12
N GLN A 54 -14.56 1.61 1.07
CA GLN A 54 -14.49 0.39 1.87
C GLN A 54 -14.49 0.68 3.38
N LYS A 55 -13.71 1.67 3.83
CA LYS A 55 -13.61 2.01 5.25
C LYS A 55 -14.91 2.61 5.80
N ALA A 56 -15.57 3.45 5.01
CA ALA A 56 -16.84 4.08 5.37
C ALA A 56 -18.07 3.19 5.07
N ASN A 57 -17.87 2.09 4.34
CA ASN A 57 -18.94 1.20 3.85
C ASN A 57 -20.03 1.98 3.09
N VAL A 58 -19.60 2.92 2.24
CA VAL A 58 -20.47 3.73 1.37
C VAL A 58 -19.90 3.79 -0.04
N THR A 59 -20.75 4.03 -1.03
CA THR A 59 -20.33 4.36 -2.40
C THR A 59 -20.31 5.87 -2.57
N PHE A 60 -19.20 6.39 -3.09
CA PHE A 60 -19.05 7.81 -3.36
C PHE A 60 -19.76 8.17 -4.67
N PRO A 61 -20.38 9.36 -4.74
CA PRO A 61 -20.79 9.94 -6.02
C PRO A 61 -19.56 10.17 -6.93
N PRO A 62 -19.75 10.18 -8.26
CA PRO A 62 -18.65 10.25 -9.22
C PRO A 62 -17.80 11.53 -9.07
N GLU A 63 -18.39 12.63 -8.61
CA GLU A 63 -17.68 13.87 -8.32
C GLU A 63 -16.63 13.71 -7.20
N LEU A 64 -17.00 13.03 -6.10
CA LEU A 64 -16.09 12.78 -4.98
C LEU A 64 -15.00 11.76 -5.37
N VAL A 65 -15.35 10.77 -6.20
CA VAL A 65 -14.35 9.85 -6.77
C VAL A 65 -13.31 10.63 -7.58
N ALA A 66 -13.74 11.52 -8.48
CA ALA A 66 -12.84 12.34 -9.29
C ALA A 66 -11.96 13.27 -8.45
N MET A 67 -12.50 13.88 -7.39
CA MET A 67 -11.72 14.71 -6.46
C MET A 67 -10.65 13.89 -5.72
N VAL A 68 -11.02 12.71 -5.22
CA VAL A 68 -10.10 11.82 -4.51
C VAL A 68 -9.04 11.24 -5.46
N ASP A 69 -9.40 10.91 -6.70
CA ASP A 69 -8.45 10.46 -7.73
C ASP A 69 -7.48 11.58 -8.11
N SER A 70 -7.96 12.82 -8.26
CA SER A 70 -7.08 13.97 -8.48
C SER A 70 -6.12 14.18 -7.31
N LEU A 71 -6.60 14.05 -6.07
CA LEU A 71 -5.75 14.11 -4.88
C LEU A 71 -4.70 12.99 -4.90
N GLU A 72 -5.12 11.75 -5.19
CA GLU A 72 -4.20 10.61 -5.25
C GLU A 72 -3.10 10.83 -6.29
N ALA A 73 -3.44 11.36 -7.47
CA ALA A 73 -2.47 11.68 -8.52
C ALA A 73 -1.46 12.76 -8.09
N GLU A 74 -1.91 13.81 -7.38
CA GLU A 74 -1.02 14.86 -6.87
C GLU A 74 -0.10 14.32 -5.75
N LEU A 75 -0.64 13.53 -4.82
CA LEU A 75 0.15 12.90 -3.76
C LEU A 75 1.22 11.95 -4.33
N GLN A 76 0.90 11.21 -5.41
CA GLN A 76 1.87 10.36 -6.11
C GLN A 76 3.04 11.17 -6.71
N ARG A 77 2.78 12.40 -7.15
CA ARG A 77 3.79 13.33 -7.66
C ARG A 77 4.50 14.12 -6.55
N ARG A 78 4.09 13.93 -5.29
CA ARG A 78 4.51 14.72 -4.12
C ARG A 78 4.16 16.20 -4.23
N GLU A 79 3.05 16.49 -4.89
CA GLU A 79 2.51 17.83 -5.07
C GLU A 79 1.16 17.92 -4.35
N LEU A 80 0.68 19.16 -4.17
CA LEU A 80 -0.66 19.39 -3.63
C LEU A 80 -1.15 20.78 -4.05
N SER A 81 -2.12 20.81 -4.97
CA SER A 81 -2.76 22.03 -5.46
C SER A 81 -3.51 22.78 -4.35
N GLU A 82 -3.71 24.08 -4.55
CA GLU A 82 -4.50 24.91 -3.64
C GLU A 82 -5.95 24.44 -3.51
N ALA A 83 -6.53 23.93 -4.61
CA ALA A 83 -7.87 23.34 -4.61
C ALA A 83 -7.96 22.14 -3.66
N ASN A 84 -7.01 21.21 -3.76
CA ASN A 84 -6.98 20.04 -2.88
C ASN A 84 -6.61 20.38 -1.44
N ARG A 85 -5.77 21.40 -1.22
CA ARG A 85 -5.51 21.93 0.15
C ARG A 85 -6.77 22.50 0.79
N THR A 86 -7.52 23.31 0.04
CA THR A 86 -8.75 23.93 0.53
C THR A 86 -9.81 22.87 0.83
N TRP A 87 -9.97 21.90 -0.08
CA TRP A 87 -10.88 20.78 0.12
C TRP A 87 -10.52 19.91 1.34
N LEU A 88 -9.24 19.63 1.57
CA LEU A 88 -8.78 18.87 2.74
C LEU A 88 -8.89 19.63 4.06
N ALA A 89 -8.97 20.97 4.01
CA ALA A 89 -9.07 21.83 5.18
C ALA A 89 -10.52 22.13 5.61
N GLN A 90 -11.50 21.60 4.88
CA GLN A 90 -12.94 21.80 5.12
C GLN A 90 -13.50 20.81 6.14
#